data_AF-A0A0P9VZD4-F1
#
_entry.id   AF-A0A0P9VZD4-F1
#
_cell.length_a   1.000
_cell.length_b   1.000
_cell.length_c   1.000
_cell.angle_alpha   90.00
_cell.angle_beta   90.00
_cell.angle_gamma   90.00
#
_symmetry.space_group_name_H-M   'P 1'
#
loop_
_entity.id
_entity.type
_entity.pdbx_description
1 polymer ?
#
loop_
_entity_poly.entity_id
_entity_poly.type
_entity_poly.pdbx_seq_one_letter_code
_entity_poly.pdbx_strand_id
1 'polypeptide(L)' 'MKLLSARRWLRSTVVLLMLNPTSVFALVCTTQGTGETEIHDDLGSTVAIPESIPNGEVVWRSEPVNVQVECAK' A
#
# COMPACT_ATOMS: atom_id res chain seq x y z
N MET A 1 -25.98 37.88 -21.00
CA MET A 1 -24.50 37.69 -21.08
C MET A 1 -23.86 37.21 -19.77
N LYS A 2 -24.33 37.62 -18.58
CA LYS A 2 -23.76 37.23 -17.26
C LYS A 2 -23.87 35.72 -16.94
N LEU A 3 -24.98 35.07 -17.30
CA LEU A 3 -25.21 33.63 -17.05
C LEU A 3 -24.25 32.69 -17.81
N LEU A 4 -23.83 33.09 -19.03
CA LEU A 4 -22.86 32.32 -19.83
C LEU A 4 -21.45 32.40 -19.23
N SER A 5 -21.10 33.56 -18.67
CA SER A 5 -19.84 33.76 -17.94
C SER A 5 -19.81 32.93 -16.65
N ALA A 6 -20.89 32.94 -15.87
CA ALA A 6 -21.02 32.13 -14.65
C ALA A 6 -20.90 30.62 -14.94
N ARG A 7 -21.55 30.13 -16.01
CA ARG A 7 -21.48 28.72 -16.42
C ARG A 7 -20.08 28.31 -16.90
N ARG A 8 -19.36 29.22 -17.57
CA ARG A 8 -17.98 28.99 -18.02
C ARG A 8 -17.02 28.95 -16.83
N TRP A 9 -17.23 29.82 -15.85
CA TRP A 9 -16.45 29.85 -14.61
C TRP A 9 -16.67 28.61 -13.76
N LEU A 10 -17.92 28.17 -13.60
CA LEU A 10 -18.29 26.94 -12.88
C LEU A 10 -17.63 25.68 -13.50
N ARG A 11 -17.60 25.61 -14.83
CA ARG A 11 -16.94 24.49 -15.53
C ARG A 11 -15.44 24.49 -15.28
N SER A 12 -14.81 25.66 -15.29
CA SER A 12 -13.37 25.78 -15.05
C SER A 12 -12.99 25.39 -13.61
N THR A 13 -13.79 25.76 -12.62
CA THR A 13 -13.56 25.35 -11.22
C THR A 13 -13.80 23.86 -11.00
N VAL A 14 -14.82 23.27 -11.62
CA VAL A 14 -15.07 21.82 -11.53
C VAL A 14 -13.93 21.02 -12.15
N VAL A 15 -13.40 21.47 -13.30
CA VAL A 15 -12.23 20.84 -13.92
C VAL A 15 -11.01 20.94 -13.00
N LEU A 16 -10.72 22.12 -12.45
CA LEU A 16 -9.63 22.28 -11.47
C LEU A 16 -9.81 21.40 -10.24
N LEU A 17 -11.05 21.18 -9.78
CA LEU A 17 -11.33 20.29 -8.65
C LEU A 17 -11.02 18.83 -8.99
N MET A 18 -11.37 18.39 -10.20
CA MET A 18 -11.13 17.02 -10.69
C MET A 18 -9.66 16.75 -11.01
N LEU A 19 -8.86 17.79 -11.24
CA LEU A 19 -7.41 17.67 -11.41
C LEU A 19 -6.64 17.68 -10.07
N ASN A 20 -7.31 17.87 -8.93
CA ASN A 20 -6.61 17.74 -7.66
C ASN A 20 -6.20 16.28 -7.45
N PRO A 21 -4.92 16.02 -7.11
CA PRO A 21 -4.49 14.67 -6.78
C PRO A 21 -5.34 14.18 -5.60
N THR A 22 -6.00 13.04 -5.78
CA THR A 22 -6.56 12.31 -4.65
C THR A 22 -5.41 11.99 -3.72
N SER A 23 -5.41 12.57 -2.52
CA SER A 23 -4.43 12.23 -1.50
C SER A 23 -4.67 10.79 -1.07
N VAL A 24 -4.03 9.85 -1.75
CA VAL A 24 -3.97 8.45 -1.33
C VAL A 24 -2.88 8.41 -0.27
N PHE A 25 -3.29 8.49 0.99
CA PHE A 25 -2.37 8.25 2.09
C PHE A 25 -2.16 6.74 2.17
N ALA A 26 -0.92 6.30 1.98
CA ALA A 26 -0.56 4.93 2.31
C ALA A 26 -0.52 4.83 3.84
N LEU A 27 -1.32 3.93 4.40
CA LEU A 27 -1.23 3.61 5.83
C LEU A 27 0.11 2.91 6.06
N VAL A 28 0.87 3.37 7.05
CA VAL A 28 2.07 2.67 7.51
C VAL A 28 1.66 1.84 8.72
N CYS A 29 1.87 0.52 8.61
CA CYS A 29 1.59 -0.43 9.68
C CYS A 29 2.91 -0.88 10.29
N THR A 30 2.91 -0.99 11.61
CA THR A 30 4.03 -1.51 12.39
C THR A 30 3.57 -2.59 13.34
N THR A 31 4.46 -3.49 13.72
CA THR A 31 4.19 -4.50 14.76
C THR A 31 3.91 -3.82 16.10
N GLN A 32 2.84 -4.23 16.76
CA GLN A 32 2.49 -3.67 18.06
C GLN A 32 3.59 -4.00 19.08
N GLY A 33 4.03 -2.99 19.84
CA GLY A 33 5.04 -3.14 20.89
C GLY A 33 6.48 -2.88 20.42
N THR A 34 6.90 -3.41 19.27
CA THR A 34 8.26 -3.15 18.73
C THR A 34 8.32 -1.98 17.75
N GLY A 35 7.22 -1.69 17.04
CA GLY A 35 7.17 -0.61 16.06
C GLY A 35 7.92 -0.91 14.77
N GLU A 36 8.18 -2.19 14.49
CA GLU A 36 8.93 -2.63 13.31
C GLU A 36 8.01 -2.76 12.09
N THR A 37 8.54 -2.43 10.92
CA THR A 37 7.83 -2.58 9.64
C THR A 37 8.12 -3.91 8.96
N GLU A 38 9.13 -4.64 9.43
CA GLU A 38 9.53 -5.96 8.93
C GLU A 38 9.40 -6.98 10.05
N ILE A 39 8.96 -8.18 9.69
CA ILE A 39 8.81 -9.31 10.61
C ILE A 39 9.90 -10.31 10.26
N HIS A 40 10.79 -10.56 11.21
CA HIS A 40 11.81 -11.60 11.09
C HIS A 40 11.43 -12.78 11.96
N ASP A 41 11.57 -13.98 11.41
CA ASP A 41 11.36 -15.23 12.13
C ASP A 41 12.33 -16.30 11.61
N ASP A 42 12.58 -17.33 12.43
CA ASP A 42 13.39 -18.47 12.01
C ASP A 42 12.54 -19.42 11.14
N LEU A 43 13.15 -19.95 10.08
CA LEU A 43 12.52 -20.94 9.19
C LEU A 43 12.30 -22.30 9.89
N GLY A 44 12.98 -22.54 11.02
CA GLY A 44 12.93 -23.79 11.79
C GLY A 44 13.41 -25.02 11.01
N SER A 45 13.94 -24.82 9.79
CA SER A 45 14.29 -25.86 8.83
C SER A 45 15.26 -25.30 7.78
N THR A 46 15.98 -26.20 7.09
CA THR A 46 16.81 -25.82 5.95
C THR A 46 16.00 -25.86 4.66
N VAL A 47 15.97 -24.74 3.92
CA VAL A 47 15.31 -24.65 2.61
C VAL A 47 16.38 -24.67 1.51
N ALA A 48 16.27 -25.61 0.58
CA ALA A 48 17.10 -25.65 -0.62
C ALA A 48 16.38 -24.90 -1.75
N ILE A 49 17.05 -23.92 -2.37
CA ILE A 49 16.55 -23.18 -3.53
C ILE A 49 17.23 -23.74 -4.79
N PRO A 50 16.51 -24.43 -5.69
CA PRO A 50 17.05 -24.89 -6.96
C PRO A 50 17.38 -23.72 -7.89
N GLU A 51 18.53 -23.80 -8.57
CA GLU A 51 18.97 -22.79 -9.54
C GLU A 51 18.00 -22.64 -10.73
N SER A 52 17.30 -23.71 -11.10
CA SER A 52 16.40 -23.74 -12.26
C SER A 52 15.03 -23.08 -12.03
N ILE A 53 14.77 -22.57 -10.81
CA ILE A 53 13.45 -22.03 -10.48
C ILE A 53 13.22 -20.69 -11.21
N PRO A 54 12.06 -20.52 -11.88
CA PRO A 54 11.64 -19.23 -12.42
C PRO A 54 11.58 -18.14 -11.34
N ASN A 55 11.96 -16.92 -11.72
CA ASN A 55 11.81 -15.76 -10.85
C ASN A 55 10.37 -15.59 -10.38
N GLY A 56 10.17 -15.50 -9.06
CA GLY A 56 8.87 -15.27 -8.43
C GLY A 56 8.14 -16.54 -7.98
N GLU A 57 8.72 -17.73 -8.15
CA GLU A 57 8.13 -18.95 -7.62
C GLU A 57 8.39 -19.11 -6.10
N VAL A 58 7.41 -19.65 -5.39
CA VAL A 58 7.43 -19.76 -3.93
C VAL A 58 8.01 -21.11 -3.53
N VAL A 59 9.19 -21.09 -2.90
CA VAL A 59 9.93 -22.30 -2.49
C VAL A 59 9.61 -22.74 -1.07
N TRP A 60 9.13 -21.83 -0.22
CA TRP A 60 8.76 -22.11 1.16
C TRP A 60 7.68 -21.14 1.64
N ARG A 61 6.86 -21.59 2.60
CA ARG A 61 5.87 -20.77 3.32
C ARG A 61 5.90 -21.15 4.79
N SER A 62 5.82 -20.16 5.65
CA SER A 62 5.62 -20.38 7.07
C SER A 62 4.25 -21.01 7.31
N GLU A 63 4.07 -21.59 8.49
CA GLU A 63 2.73 -21.83 9.01
C GLU A 63 1.99 -20.50 9.19
N PRO A 64 0.65 -20.51 9.21
CA PRO A 64 -0.13 -19.29 9.45
C PRO A 64 0.20 -18.69 10.82
N VAL A 65 0.67 -17.43 10.83
CA VAL A 65 0.98 -16.68 12.05
C VAL A 65 0.07 -15.46 12.13
N ASN A 66 -0.49 -15.20 13.31
CA ASN A 66 -1.28 -14.01 13.59
C ASN A 66 -0.39 -12.98 14.31
N VAL A 67 -0.24 -11.79 13.71
CA VAL A 67 0.60 -10.70 14.24
C VAL A 67 -0.28 -9.50 14.54
N GLN A 68 -0.09 -8.90 15.72
CA GLN A 68 -0.79 -7.66 16.08
C GLN A 68 -0.05 -6.47 15.48
N VAL A 69 -0.80 -5.61 14.79
CA VAL A 69 -0.25 -4.43 14.09
C VAL A 69 -1.02 -3.17 14.45
N GLU A 70 -0.30 -2.05 14.48
CA GLU A 70 -0.86 -0.72 14.61
C GLU A 70 -0.57 0.07 13.33
N CYS A 71 -1.63 0.62 12.73
CA CYS A 71 -1.52 1.37 11.48
C CYS A 71 -1.91 2.84 11.70
N ALA A 72 -1.07 3.74 11.19
CA ALA A 72 -1.30 5.18 11.24
C ALA A 72 -1.22 5.80 9.83
N LYS A 73 -1.77 7.00 9.69
CA LYS A 73 -1.88 7.77 8.45
C LYS A 73 -0.77 8.80 8.32
#